data_AF-A0A1H2Z1R8-F1
#
_entry.id   AF-A0A1H2Z1R8-F1
#
_cell.length_a   1.000
_cell.length_b   1.000
_cell.length_c   1.000
_cell.angle_alpha   90.00
_cell.angle_beta   90.00
_cell.angle_gamma   90.00
#
_symmetry.space_group_name_H-M   'P 1'
#
loop_
_entity.id
_entity.type
_entity.pdbx_description
1 polymer ?
#
loop_
_entity_poly.entity_id
_entity_poly.type
_entity_poly.pdbx_seq_one_letter_code
_entity_poly.pdbx_strand_id
1 'polypeptide(L)'
;MTADSTETASASPANTSSDAALPAADVAAYWAERRQYLERIRKVPEIRRRYLRASTIYLVRRILWSFGFFPVFLAFWLPLVMASFNPVVMVSELLPLLHDFVNANPEVQANTLSTLIIAWLSVGFFFLVFDLVLTPFKSPYQYEADVYMKAWEQLNHDKLPDKV
;
A
#
# COMPACT_ATOMS: atom_id res chain seq x y z
N MET A 1 -31.35 -72.22 20.21
CA MET A 1 -30.42 -73.10 20.94
C MET A 1 -29.02 -72.74 20.47
N THR A 2 -28.30 -71.95 21.27
CA THR A 2 -26.82 -71.78 21.40
C THR A 2 -25.94 -71.93 20.15
N ALA A 3 -25.31 -70.84 19.68
CA ALA A 3 -23.88 -70.43 19.90
C ALA A 3 -23.03 -70.84 18.66
N ASP A 4 -21.96 -70.18 18.18
CA ASP A 4 -20.97 -69.29 18.77
C ASP A 4 -20.15 -68.58 17.65
N SER A 5 -19.57 -67.44 18.02
CA SER A 5 -18.54 -66.51 17.50
C SER A 5 -17.62 -66.78 16.28
N THR A 6 -17.27 -65.71 15.54
CA THR A 6 -15.92 -65.07 15.52
C THR A 6 -15.80 -63.86 14.55
N GLU A 7 -15.62 -62.68 15.15
CA GLU A 7 -14.56 -61.68 14.89
C GLU A 7 -13.95 -61.52 13.48
N THR A 8 -14.09 -60.33 12.88
CA THR A 8 -12.96 -59.66 12.18
C THR A 8 -13.20 -58.17 12.06
N ALA A 9 -12.38 -57.41 12.77
CA ALA A 9 -12.27 -55.97 12.69
C ALA A 9 -11.86 -55.54 11.27
N SER A 10 -12.69 -54.77 10.59
CA SER A 10 -12.26 -53.99 9.43
C SER A 10 -11.42 -52.81 9.92
N ALA A 11 -10.11 -53.03 9.99
CA ALA A 11 -9.12 -51.97 10.02
C ALA A 11 -9.30 -51.12 8.75
N SER A 12 -9.86 -49.92 8.94
CA SER A 12 -9.85 -48.87 7.93
C SER A 12 -8.39 -48.48 7.68
N PRO A 13 -7.87 -48.57 6.44
CA PRO A 13 -6.50 -48.16 6.18
C PRO A 13 -6.40 -46.66 6.44
N ALA A 14 -5.47 -46.30 7.30
CA ALA A 14 -5.06 -44.94 7.53
C ALA A 14 -4.81 -44.26 6.18
N ASN A 15 -5.64 -43.26 5.85
CA ASN A 15 -5.28 -42.23 4.87
C ASN A 15 -4.16 -41.39 5.49
N THR A 16 -2.96 -41.95 5.56
CA THR A 16 -1.71 -41.19 5.55
C THR A 16 -1.44 -40.75 4.12
N SER A 17 -2.34 -39.94 3.55
CA SER A 17 -1.98 -39.10 2.41
C SER A 17 -1.18 -37.93 2.98
N SER A 18 0.08 -38.21 3.25
CA SER A 18 1.20 -37.30 3.00
C SER A 18 0.80 -35.86 2.69
N ASP A 19 0.61 -35.06 3.74
CA ASP A 19 1.17 -33.71 3.78
C ASP A 19 2.68 -33.88 3.58
N ALA A 20 3.08 -34.07 2.33
CA ALA A 20 4.47 -34.04 1.95
C ALA A 20 4.91 -32.60 2.21
N ALA A 21 5.48 -32.40 3.40
CA ALA A 21 6.29 -31.24 3.70
C ALA A 21 7.18 -31.01 2.49
N LEU A 22 6.88 -29.95 1.73
CA LEU A 22 7.67 -29.52 0.59
C LEU A 22 9.14 -29.66 1.00
N PRO A 23 9.97 -30.41 0.26
CA PRO A 23 11.36 -30.60 0.63
C PRO A 23 11.99 -29.23 0.88
N ALA A 24 12.35 -28.96 2.14
CA ALA A 24 12.82 -27.65 2.57
C ALA A 24 14.04 -27.18 1.75
N ALA A 25 14.78 -28.13 1.14
CA ALA A 25 15.86 -27.90 0.20
C ALA A 25 15.40 -27.22 -1.11
N ASP A 26 14.28 -27.64 -1.69
CA ASP A 26 13.78 -27.07 -2.95
C ASP A 26 13.17 -25.69 -2.74
N VAL A 27 12.48 -25.50 -1.60
CA VAL A 27 12.02 -24.18 -1.15
C VAL A 27 13.23 -23.26 -0.89
N ALA A 28 14.29 -23.77 -0.25
CA ALA A 28 15.51 -23.00 -0.04
C ALA A 28 16.22 -22.62 -1.35
N ALA A 29 16.26 -23.53 -2.33
CA ALA A 29 16.81 -23.26 -3.66
C ALA A 29 16.03 -22.16 -4.40
N TYR A 30 14.70 -22.20 -4.33
CA TYR A 30 13.83 -21.15 -4.87
C TYR A 30 14.13 -19.77 -4.27
N TRP A 31 14.20 -19.67 -2.94
CA TRP A 31 14.49 -18.41 -2.25
C TRP A 31 15.94 -17.94 -2.41
N ALA A 32 16.88 -18.85 -2.66
CA ALA A 32 18.27 -18.52 -2.99
C ALA A 32 18.37 -17.93 -4.40
N GLU A 33 17.75 -18.57 -5.39
CA GLU A 33 17.72 -18.10 -6.78
C GLU A 33 17.03 -16.72 -6.89
N ARG A 34 15.88 -16.55 -6.22
CA ARG A 34 15.17 -15.26 -6.16
C ARG A 34 16.07 -14.14 -5.62
N ARG A 35 16.83 -14.41 -4.54
CA ARG A 35 17.78 -13.44 -3.97
C ARG A 35 18.91 -13.11 -4.94
N GLN A 36 19.48 -14.12 -5.59
CA GLN A 36 20.59 -13.97 -6.53
C GLN A 36 20.16 -13.19 -7.79
N TYR A 37 18.94 -13.43 -8.28
CA TYR A 37 18.34 -12.67 -9.36
C TYR A 37 18.10 -11.22 -8.99
N LEU A 38 17.53 -10.96 -7.79
CA LEU A 38 17.33 -9.59 -7.28
C LEU A 38 18.65 -8.81 -7.18
N GLU A 39 19.74 -9.44 -6.73
CA GLU A 39 21.06 -8.82 -6.70
C GLU A 39 21.59 -8.50 -8.10
N ARG A 40 21.31 -9.36 -9.08
CA ARG A 40 21.72 -9.18 -10.48
C ARG A 40 20.96 -8.02 -11.13
N ILE A 41 19.62 -7.99 -11.03
CA ILE A 41 18.80 -6.92 -11.61
C ILE A 41 19.05 -5.58 -10.93
N ARG A 42 19.39 -5.56 -9.64
CA ARG A 42 19.74 -4.33 -8.92
C ARG A 42 21.03 -3.68 -9.44
N LYS A 43 21.89 -4.40 -10.17
CA LYS A 43 23.08 -3.84 -10.84
C LYS A 43 22.75 -3.19 -12.20
N VAL A 44 21.57 -3.45 -12.77
CA VAL A 44 21.16 -2.92 -14.06
C VAL A 44 20.70 -1.46 -13.90
N PRO A 45 21.33 -0.49 -14.60
CA PRO A 45 21.01 0.94 -14.44
C PRO A 45 19.63 1.30 -15.01
N GLU A 46 19.15 0.59 -16.02
CA GLU A 46 17.85 0.83 -16.65
C GLU A 46 16.68 0.54 -15.71
N ILE A 47 16.71 -0.59 -15.01
CA ILE A 47 15.69 -0.97 -14.01
C ILE A 47 15.66 0.04 -12.87
N ARG A 48 16.84 0.50 -12.41
CA ARG A 48 16.92 1.57 -11.40
C ARG A 48 16.27 2.86 -11.85
N ARG A 49 16.53 3.31 -13.08
CA ARG A 49 15.90 4.53 -13.64
C ARG A 49 14.39 4.37 -13.79
N ARG A 50 13.92 3.21 -14.24
CA ARG A 50 12.49 2.91 -14.37
C ARG A 50 11.79 2.88 -13.02
N TYR A 51 12.41 2.25 -12.03
CA TYR A 51 11.95 2.26 -10.64
C TYR A 51 11.89 3.68 -10.10
N LEU A 52 12.97 4.45 -10.21
CA LEU A 52 13.01 5.80 -9.68
C LEU A 52 11.95 6.68 -10.35
N ARG A 53 11.78 6.60 -11.67
CA ARG A 53 10.74 7.33 -12.39
C ARG A 53 9.33 6.94 -11.94
N ALA A 54 9.05 5.63 -11.82
CA ALA A 54 7.75 5.15 -11.37
C ALA A 54 7.46 5.57 -9.92
N SER A 55 8.44 5.42 -9.03
CA SER A 55 8.36 5.87 -7.63
C SER A 55 8.18 7.38 -7.53
N THR A 56 8.95 8.17 -8.27
CA THR A 56 8.82 9.63 -8.27
C THR A 56 7.45 10.05 -8.76
N ILE A 57 6.94 9.51 -9.88
CA ILE A 57 5.59 9.83 -10.37
C ILE A 57 4.53 9.44 -9.35
N TYR A 58 4.67 8.26 -8.72
CA TYR A 58 3.79 7.80 -7.66
C TYR A 58 3.78 8.76 -6.47
N LEU A 59 4.95 9.11 -5.93
CA LEU A 59 5.10 10.03 -4.81
C LEU A 59 4.59 11.42 -5.16
N VAL A 60 4.95 11.97 -6.32
CA VAL A 60 4.51 13.30 -6.76
C VAL A 60 2.99 13.35 -6.86
N ARG A 61 2.38 12.37 -7.53
CA ARG A 61 0.91 12.28 -7.59
C ARG A 61 0.32 12.24 -6.19
N ARG A 62 0.89 11.43 -5.29
CA ARG A 62 0.38 11.30 -3.93
C ARG A 62 0.51 12.60 -3.14
N ILE A 63 1.68 13.24 -3.15
CA ILE A 63 1.91 14.55 -2.55
C ILE A 63 0.93 15.60 -3.10
N LEU A 64 0.73 15.66 -4.41
CA LEU A 64 -0.25 16.59 -5.00
C LEU A 64 -1.67 16.33 -4.49
N TRP A 65 -2.07 15.06 -4.32
CA TRP A 65 -3.37 14.73 -3.74
C TRP A 65 -3.44 15.06 -2.24
N SER A 66 -2.45 14.63 -1.46
CA SER A 66 -2.40 14.82 0.00
C SER A 66 -2.34 16.29 0.39
N PHE A 67 -1.58 17.13 -0.32
CA PHE A 67 -1.45 18.57 -0.02
C PHE A 67 -2.40 19.45 -0.83
N GLY A 68 -2.90 18.99 -1.99
CA GLY A 68 -3.82 19.77 -2.80
C GLY A 68 -5.28 19.51 -2.43
N PHE A 69 -5.71 18.25 -2.53
CA PHE A 69 -7.14 17.91 -2.41
C PHE A 69 -7.63 17.94 -0.97
N PHE A 70 -6.96 17.23 -0.05
CA PHE A 70 -7.50 17.07 1.31
C PHE A 70 -7.57 18.37 2.12
N PRO A 71 -6.52 19.22 2.15
CA PRO A 71 -6.58 20.47 2.91
C PRO A 71 -7.63 21.43 2.34
N VAL A 72 -7.71 21.56 1.00
CA VAL A 72 -8.73 22.39 0.33
C VAL A 72 -10.12 21.85 0.60
N PHE A 73 -10.32 20.54 0.44
CA PHE A 73 -11.59 19.91 0.67
C PHE A 73 -12.05 20.12 2.12
N LEU A 74 -11.18 19.93 3.11
CA LEU A 74 -11.52 20.18 4.52
C LEU A 74 -11.78 21.67 4.81
N ALA A 75 -10.97 22.57 4.24
CA ALA A 75 -11.15 24.01 4.41
C ALA A 75 -12.51 24.50 3.87
N PHE A 76 -13.06 23.84 2.86
CA PHE A 76 -14.40 24.12 2.35
C PHE A 76 -15.50 23.33 3.07
N TRP A 77 -15.27 22.04 3.32
CA TRP A 77 -16.26 21.10 3.84
C TRP A 77 -16.61 21.39 5.30
N LEU A 78 -15.62 21.70 6.15
CA LEU A 78 -15.86 21.98 7.56
C LEU A 78 -16.78 23.20 7.75
N PRO A 79 -16.50 24.38 7.15
CA PRO A 79 -17.42 25.52 7.21
C PRO A 79 -18.80 25.22 6.63
N LEU A 80 -18.86 24.48 5.51
CA LEU A 80 -20.14 24.13 4.89
C LEU A 80 -21.01 23.28 5.82
N VAL A 81 -20.42 22.30 6.51
CA VAL A 81 -21.13 21.46 7.48
C VAL A 81 -21.58 22.28 8.69
N MET A 82 -20.72 23.17 9.21
CA MET A 82 -21.10 24.08 10.31
C MET A 82 -22.25 25.01 9.91
N ALA A 83 -22.28 25.46 8.65
CA ALA A 83 -23.37 26.24 8.08
C ALA A 83 -24.60 25.40 7.68
N SER A 84 -24.71 24.15 8.15
CA SER A 84 -25.82 23.24 7.83
C SER A 84 -26.06 23.07 6.33
N PHE A 85 -24.98 23.00 5.55
CA PHE A 85 -24.97 22.93 4.08
C PHE A 85 -25.60 24.14 3.37
N ASN A 86 -25.69 25.30 4.04
CA ASN A 86 -26.13 26.54 3.43
C ASN A 86 -24.91 27.39 3.00
N PRO A 87 -24.61 27.49 1.69
CA PRO A 87 -23.44 28.24 1.21
C PRO A 87 -23.57 29.75 1.43
N VAL A 88 -24.80 30.29 1.47
CA VAL A 88 -25.01 31.72 1.69
C VAL A 88 -24.61 32.10 3.12
N VAL A 89 -25.03 31.29 4.10
CA VAL A 89 -24.66 31.47 5.51
C VAL A 89 -23.15 31.36 5.66
N MET A 90 -22.54 30.31 5.10
CA MET A 90 -21.08 30.13 5.12
C MET A 90 -20.33 31.35 4.58
N VAL A 91 -20.73 31.89 3.42
CA VAL A 91 -20.09 33.08 2.86
C VAL A 91 -20.34 34.32 3.72
N SER A 92 -21.54 34.49 4.27
CA SER A 92 -21.85 35.62 5.16
C SER A 92 -21.01 35.64 6.43
N GLU A 93 -20.57 34.48 6.92
CA GLU A 93 -19.67 34.34 8.06
C GLU A 93 -18.19 34.51 7.68
N LEU A 94 -17.77 34.03 6.49
CA LEU A 94 -16.37 34.09 6.05
C LEU A 94 -15.95 35.45 5.48
N LEU A 95 -16.87 36.17 4.85
CA LEU A 95 -16.57 37.44 4.16
C LEU A 95 -16.08 38.54 5.12
N PRO A 96 -16.68 38.73 6.31
CA PRO A 96 -16.14 39.65 7.32
C PRO A 96 -14.72 39.29 7.75
N LEU A 97 -14.42 38.00 7.98
CA LEU A 97 -13.08 37.55 8.37
C LEU A 97 -12.04 37.87 7.30
N LEU A 98 -12.39 37.70 6.01
CA LEU A 98 -11.53 38.06 4.90
C LEU A 98 -11.31 39.58 4.83
N HIS A 99 -12.37 40.36 5.02
CA HIS A 99 -12.30 41.83 5.04
C HIS A 99 -11.38 42.32 6.17
N ASP A 100 -11.53 41.77 7.37
CA ASP A 100 -10.70 42.11 8.53
C ASP A 100 -9.24 41.72 8.31
N PHE A 101 -8.97 40.56 7.70
CA PHE A 101 -7.62 40.12 7.34
C PHE A 101 -6.95 41.06 6.32
N VAL A 102 -7.67 41.45 5.26
CA VAL A 102 -7.14 42.36 4.21
C VAL A 102 -6.81 43.73 4.80
N ASN A 103 -7.60 44.21 5.74
CA ASN A 103 -7.37 45.50 6.42
C ASN A 103 -6.43 45.41 7.63
N ALA A 104 -6.00 44.21 8.02
CA ALA A 104 -5.12 44.01 9.16
C ALA A 104 -3.70 44.58 8.90
N ASN A 105 -2.96 44.80 9.99
CA ASN A 105 -1.56 45.18 9.89
C ASN A 105 -0.70 44.03 9.30
N PRO A 106 0.49 44.34 8.74
CA PRO A 106 1.35 43.31 8.14
C PRO A 106 1.78 42.21 9.11
N GLU A 107 1.92 42.52 10.41
CA GLU A 107 2.28 41.55 11.44
C GLU A 107 1.19 40.50 11.65
N VAL A 108 -0.08 40.91 11.80
CA VAL A 108 -1.20 39.98 11.94
C VAL A 108 -1.42 39.19 10.65
N GLN A 109 -1.22 39.80 9.48
CA GLN A 109 -1.30 39.09 8.20
C GLN A 109 -0.24 37.98 8.11
N ALA A 110 1.01 38.29 8.46
CA ALA A 110 2.10 37.32 8.46
C ALA A 110 1.85 36.16 9.43
N ASN A 111 1.38 36.47 10.65
CA ASN A 111 1.03 35.47 11.64
C ASN A 111 -0.13 34.57 11.16
N THR A 112 -1.17 35.17 10.59
CA THR A 112 -2.32 34.42 10.05
C THR A 112 -1.91 33.49 8.90
N LEU A 113 -1.12 34.00 7.95
CA LEU A 113 -0.58 33.18 6.85
C LEU A 113 0.32 32.05 7.37
N SER A 114 1.16 32.34 8.35
CA SER A 114 2.01 31.31 8.99
C SER A 114 1.17 30.21 9.61
N THR A 115 0.15 30.56 10.39
CA THR A 115 -0.78 29.59 10.98
C THR A 115 -1.53 28.79 9.91
N LEU A 116 -2.01 29.44 8.85
CA LEU A 116 -2.70 28.76 7.73
C LEU A 116 -1.78 27.79 7.00
N ILE A 117 -0.53 28.18 6.70
CA ILE A 117 0.45 27.31 6.06
C ILE A 117 0.80 26.13 6.95
N ILE A 118 1.03 26.36 8.25
CA ILE A 118 1.33 25.29 9.21
C ILE A 118 0.15 24.32 9.30
N ALA A 119 -1.08 24.81 9.42
CA ALA A 119 -2.28 23.98 9.45
C ALA A 119 -2.43 23.17 8.15
N TRP A 120 -2.23 23.81 7.00
CA TRP A 120 -2.29 23.17 5.69
C TRP A 120 -1.25 22.05 5.56
N LEU A 121 0.01 22.33 5.93
CA LEU A 121 1.09 21.35 5.90
C LEU A 121 0.86 20.21 6.90
N SER A 122 0.32 20.51 8.08
CA SER A 122 0.02 19.52 9.11
C SER A 122 -1.04 18.53 8.63
N VAL A 123 -2.16 19.04 8.10
CA VAL A 123 -3.23 18.21 7.52
C VAL A 123 -2.69 17.42 6.32
N GLY A 124 -1.99 18.08 5.40
CA GLY A 124 -1.43 17.42 4.22
C GLY A 124 -0.44 16.30 4.57
N PHE A 125 0.42 16.53 5.57
CA PHE A 125 1.37 15.54 6.06
C PHE A 125 0.68 14.35 6.73
N PHE A 126 -0.34 14.60 7.54
CA PHE A 126 -1.13 13.52 8.16
C PHE A 126 -1.73 12.59 7.10
N PHE A 127 -2.37 13.16 6.07
CA PHE A 127 -2.92 12.37 4.97
C PHE A 127 -1.84 11.69 4.12
N LEU A 128 -0.70 12.34 3.89
CA LEU A 128 0.43 11.73 3.18
C LEU A 128 0.91 10.46 3.89
N VAL A 129 1.13 10.54 5.21
CA VAL A 129 1.58 9.39 6.01
C VAL A 129 0.52 8.29 6.00
N PHE A 130 -0.73 8.64 6.27
CA PHE A 130 -1.82 7.67 6.30
C PHE A 130 -1.99 6.95 4.97
N ASP A 131 -1.95 7.70 3.88
CA ASP A 131 -2.21 7.12 2.58
C ASP A 131 -0.99 6.31 2.07
N LEU A 132 0.24 6.69 2.46
CA LEU A 132 1.46 5.90 2.23
C LEU A 132 1.40 4.56 2.95
N VAL A 133 0.85 4.54 4.18
CA VAL A 133 0.64 3.31 4.96
C VAL A 133 -0.44 2.43 4.34
N LEU A 134 -1.56 3.01 3.90
CA LEU A 134 -2.65 2.25 3.30
C LEU A 134 -2.37 1.76 1.88
N THR A 135 -1.57 2.49 1.11
CA THR A 135 -1.27 2.17 -0.30
C THR A 135 0.22 1.90 -0.44
N PRO A 136 0.70 0.68 -0.11
CA PRO A 136 2.11 0.36 -0.29
C PRO A 136 2.46 0.36 -1.78
N PHE A 137 3.56 1.02 -2.12
CA PHE A 137 4.06 1.08 -3.49
C PHE A 137 4.44 -0.32 -3.98
N LYS A 138 3.74 -0.83 -5.00
CA LYS A 138 4.14 -2.07 -5.68
C LYS A 138 5.39 -1.79 -6.53
N SER A 139 6.53 -2.29 -6.05
CA SER A 139 7.79 -2.06 -6.74
C SER A 139 7.84 -2.83 -8.08
N PRO A 140 8.30 -2.21 -9.18
CA PRO A 140 8.51 -2.92 -10.44
C PRO A 140 9.55 -4.07 -10.34
N TYR A 141 10.41 -4.05 -9.32
CA TYR A 141 11.33 -5.17 -9.03
C TYR A 141 10.61 -6.46 -8.65
N GLN A 142 9.48 -6.38 -7.94
CA GLN A 142 8.69 -7.56 -7.58
C GLN A 142 8.08 -8.20 -8.83
N TYR A 143 7.58 -7.38 -9.76
CA TYR A 143 7.01 -7.86 -11.01
C TYR A 143 8.04 -8.62 -11.87
N GLU A 144 9.24 -8.06 -12.06
CA GLU A 144 10.29 -8.71 -12.85
C GLU A 144 10.83 -9.98 -12.18
N ALA A 145 10.92 -9.99 -10.85
CA ALA A 145 11.28 -11.19 -10.10
C ALA A 145 10.22 -12.28 -10.22
N ASP A 146 8.93 -11.94 -10.12
CA ASP A 146 7.85 -12.92 -10.21
C ASP A 146 7.73 -13.52 -11.63
N VAL A 147 7.93 -12.72 -12.68
CA VAL A 147 7.97 -13.24 -14.08
C VAL A 147 9.16 -14.17 -14.28
N TYR A 148 10.34 -13.80 -13.78
CA TYR A 148 11.53 -14.66 -13.85
C TYR A 148 11.34 -15.97 -13.09
N MET A 149 10.81 -15.91 -11.87
CA MET A 149 10.58 -17.12 -11.07
C MET A 149 9.57 -18.05 -11.72
N LYS A 150 8.50 -17.54 -12.35
CA LYS A 150 7.56 -18.37 -13.12
C LYS A 150 8.22 -19.08 -14.30
N ALA A 151 9.11 -18.38 -15.02
CA ALA A 151 9.85 -18.99 -16.12
C ALA A 151 10.87 -20.04 -15.61
N TRP A 152 11.49 -19.77 -14.46
CA TRP A 152 12.41 -20.70 -13.80
C TRP A 152 11.70 -21.96 -13.28
N GLU A 153 10.51 -21.81 -12.69
CA GLU A 153 9.65 -22.92 -12.27
C GLU A 153 9.24 -23.78 -13.47
N GLN A 154 8.89 -23.19 -14.61
CA GLN A 154 8.56 -23.94 -15.83
C GLN A 154 9.76 -24.73 -16.38
N LEU A 155 10.98 -24.20 -16.28
CA LEU A 155 12.20 -24.89 -16.72
C LEU A 155 12.65 -25.98 -15.73
N ASN A 156 12.31 -25.84 -14.45
CA ASN A 156 12.63 -26.80 -13.40
C ASN A 156 11.44 -27.66 -12.97
N HIS A 157 10.37 -27.67 -13.77
CA HIS A 157 9.12 -28.39 -13.50
C HIS A 157 9.35 -29.89 -13.29
N ASP A 158 10.34 -30.48 -13.97
CA ASP A 158 10.73 -31.89 -13.80
C ASP A 158 11.47 -32.19 -12.48
N LYS A 159 11.95 -31.16 -11.77
CA LYS A 159 12.69 -31.27 -10.50
C LYS A 159 11.88 -30.80 -9.29
N LEU A 160 10.77 -30.08 -9.51
CA LEU A 160 9.93 -29.53 -8.46
C LEU A 160 8.63 -30.34 -8.42
N PRO A 161 8.21 -30.90 -7.26
CA PRO A 161 6.96 -31.64 -7.17
C PRO A 161 5.77 -30.74 -7.53
N ASP A 162 4.78 -31.33 -8.21
CA ASP A 162 3.52 -30.68 -8.61
C ASP A 162 2.81 -30.08 -7.38
N LYS A 163 3.08 -28.79 -7.12
CA LYS A 163 2.17 -27.76 -6.60
C LYS A 163 2.95 -26.55 -6.07
N VAL A 164 2.80 -25.44 -6.78
CA VAL A 164 2.65 -24.08 -6.27
C VAL A 164 1.48 -23.43 -6.99
#